data_AF-A0A960H6C2-F1
#
_entry.id   AF-A0A960H6C2-F1
#
_cell.length_a   1.000
_cell.length_b   1.000
_cell.length_c   1.000
_cell.angle_alpha   90.00
_cell.angle_beta   90.00
_cell.angle_gamma   90.00
#
_symmetry.space_group_name_H-M   'P 1'
#
loop_
_entity.id
_entity.type
_entity.pdbx_description
1 polymer ?
#
loop_
_entity_poly.entity_id
_entity_poly.type
_entity_poly.pdbx_seq_one_letter_code
_entity_poly.pdbx_strand_id
1 'polypeptide(L)'
;LVCTTIVETGLDISNANTLIVERADTFGLSQLHQLRGRVGRSRERGYAYFLYPREMPLTETAYDRLATIAQNNELGAGMAVALKDLEIRGAGNVLGVEQSGHVAGVGFDLYVRLVGEAVEAYRAAADGKTVTTPEEPKDVRIDLPVDAHLPPDYIASDRLRLEAYRRLAAAADDAAVNAVIEELTDRYGPLPEPARRLVAVARLRLLCRQYGVTDVAA
;
A
#
# COMPACT_ATOMS: atom_id res chain seq x y z
N LEU A 1 -17.96 32.73 -13.76
CA LEU A 1 -16.72 32.99 -14.53
C LEU A 1 -16.49 31.77 -15.41
N VAL A 2 -16.46 31.94 -16.74
CA VAL A 2 -16.04 30.86 -17.66
C VAL A 2 -14.58 31.13 -17.98
N CYS A 3 -13.69 30.20 -17.63
CA CYS A 3 -12.25 30.38 -17.76
C CYS A 3 -11.55 29.07 -18.15
N THR A 4 -10.37 29.21 -18.74
CA THR A 4 -9.47 28.08 -19.02
C THR A 4 -8.49 27.86 -17.86
N THR A 5 -7.83 26.71 -17.83
CA THR A 5 -6.94 26.26 -16.75
C THR A 5 -5.83 27.26 -16.38
N ILE A 6 -5.37 28.08 -17.33
CA ILE A 6 -4.27 29.04 -17.14
C ILE A 6 -4.72 30.30 -16.37
N VAL A 7 -5.96 30.76 -16.59
CA VAL A 7 -6.49 31.95 -15.91
C VAL A 7 -6.87 31.62 -14.46
N GLU A 8 -7.14 30.35 -14.19
CA GLU A 8 -7.56 29.84 -12.89
C GLU A 8 -6.36 29.65 -11.92
N THR A 9 -5.13 29.51 -12.43
CA THR A 9 -3.91 29.39 -11.59
C THR A 9 -3.54 30.59 -10.71
N GLY A 10 -4.21 31.74 -10.87
CA GLY A 10 -3.90 32.98 -10.15
C GLY A 10 -5.09 33.63 -9.42
N LEU A 11 -6.27 33.03 -9.42
CA LEU A 11 -7.48 33.61 -8.84
C LEU A 11 -7.92 32.82 -7.60
N ASP A 12 -7.56 33.30 -6.40
CA ASP A 12 -8.11 32.80 -5.14
C ASP A 12 -9.40 33.56 -4.82
N ILE A 13 -10.52 33.01 -5.23
CA ILE A 13 -11.83 33.63 -5.04
C ILE A 13 -12.54 32.92 -3.89
N SER A 14 -12.38 33.43 -2.67
CA SER A 14 -12.96 32.85 -1.45
C SER A 14 -14.49 32.74 -1.46
N ASN A 15 -15.17 33.51 -2.31
CA ASN A 15 -16.63 33.47 -2.45
C ASN A 15 -17.14 32.42 -3.45
N ALA A 16 -16.26 31.78 -4.23
CA ALA A 16 -16.64 30.74 -5.14
C ALA A 16 -16.80 29.41 -4.37
N ASN A 17 -18.03 28.93 -4.29
CA ASN A 17 -18.39 27.68 -3.60
C ASN A 17 -18.73 26.54 -4.57
N THR A 18 -18.80 26.79 -5.88
CA THR A 18 -19.14 25.78 -6.88
C THR A 18 -18.13 25.81 -8.03
N LEU A 19 -17.53 24.65 -8.30
CA LEU A 19 -16.63 24.40 -9.42
C LEU A 19 -17.30 23.43 -10.39
N ILE A 20 -17.27 23.75 -11.68
CA ILE A 20 -17.71 22.85 -12.75
C ILE A 20 -16.54 22.72 -13.71
N VAL A 21 -16.04 21.50 -13.88
CA VAL A 21 -14.97 21.18 -14.82
C VAL A 21 -15.57 20.40 -15.98
N GLU A 22 -15.62 21.04 -17.14
CA GLU A 22 -15.96 20.39 -18.39
C GLU A 22 -14.75 19.58 -18.90
N ARG A 23 -15.01 18.39 -19.43
CA ARG A 23 -13.99 17.45 -19.93
C ARG A 23 -12.92 17.08 -18.89
N ALA A 24 -13.38 16.76 -17.68
CA ALA A 24 -12.52 16.34 -16.57
C ALA A 24 -11.69 15.08 -16.89
N ASP A 25 -12.13 14.26 -17.84
CA ASP A 25 -11.42 13.09 -18.38
C ASP A 25 -10.02 13.42 -18.92
N THR A 26 -9.81 14.66 -19.37
CA THR A 26 -8.56 15.10 -19.99
C THR A 26 -7.56 15.73 -19.03
N PHE A 27 -7.93 15.85 -17.77
CA PHE A 27 -7.05 16.36 -16.73
C PHE A 27 -6.32 15.23 -16.00
N GLY A 28 -5.10 15.54 -15.55
CA GLY A 28 -4.37 14.68 -14.62
C GLY A 28 -5.00 14.71 -13.22
N LEU A 29 -4.79 13.65 -12.43
CA LEU A 29 -5.35 13.54 -11.09
C LEU A 29 -4.84 14.68 -10.18
N SER A 30 -3.56 15.05 -10.28
CA SER A 30 -3.00 16.18 -9.55
C SER A 30 -3.65 17.52 -9.92
N GLN A 31 -3.98 17.72 -11.20
CA GLN A 31 -4.65 18.93 -11.66
C GLN A 31 -6.08 18.99 -11.10
N LEU A 32 -6.86 17.91 -11.22
CA LEU A 32 -8.20 17.82 -10.65
C LEU A 32 -8.21 18.09 -9.14
N HIS A 33 -7.20 17.58 -8.42
CA HIS A 33 -7.04 17.83 -6.99
C HIS A 33 -6.73 19.31 -6.67
N GLN A 34 -5.86 19.94 -7.46
CA GLN A 34 -5.56 21.37 -7.31
C GLN A 34 -6.78 22.24 -7.61
N LEU A 35 -7.52 21.95 -8.68
CA LEU A 35 -8.77 22.62 -9.04
C LEU A 35 -9.78 22.55 -7.90
N ARG A 36 -10.01 21.34 -7.37
CA ARG A 36 -10.90 21.11 -6.22
C ARG A 36 -10.46 21.88 -4.98
N GLY A 37 -9.17 21.96 -4.70
CA GLY A 37 -8.62 22.67 -3.54
C GLY A 37 -8.79 24.19 -3.55
N ARG A 38 -9.31 24.76 -4.65
CA ARG A 38 -9.62 26.19 -4.77
C ARG A 38 -11.08 26.54 -4.46
N VAL A 39 -11.97 25.55 -4.35
CA VAL A 39 -13.38 25.75 -3.97
C VAL A 39 -13.62 25.27 -2.54
N GLY A 40 -14.51 25.91 -1.80
CA GLY A 40 -14.89 25.46 -0.45
C GLY A 40 -13.90 25.83 0.66
N ARG A 41 -13.17 26.95 0.50
CA ARG A 41 -12.27 27.53 1.53
C ARG A 41 -13.00 28.38 2.59
N SER A 42 -14.30 28.61 2.40
CA SER A 42 -15.16 29.39 3.30
C SER A 42 -15.89 28.50 4.31
N ARG A 43 -16.69 29.09 5.20
CA ARG A 43 -17.56 28.32 6.12
C ARG A 43 -18.61 27.48 5.40
N GLU A 44 -18.96 27.82 4.17
CA GLU A 44 -19.91 27.08 3.36
C GLU A 44 -19.25 25.93 2.61
N ARG A 45 -19.98 24.82 2.50
CA ARG A 45 -19.51 23.61 1.80
C ARG A 45 -19.30 23.91 0.31
N GLY A 46 -18.11 23.60 -0.20
CA GLY A 46 -17.81 23.66 -1.62
C GLY A 46 -18.34 22.44 -2.39
N TYR A 47 -18.77 22.65 -3.63
CA TYR A 47 -19.17 21.60 -4.56
C TYR A 47 -18.25 21.63 -5.79
N ALA A 48 -17.83 20.46 -6.26
CA ALA A 48 -17.05 20.30 -7.48
C ALA A 48 -17.70 19.23 -8.36
N TYR A 49 -18.03 19.59 -9.59
CA TYR A 49 -18.62 18.72 -10.60
C TYR A 49 -17.61 18.44 -11.71
N PHE A 50 -17.25 17.17 -11.87
CA PHE A 50 -16.34 16.71 -12.92
C PHE A 50 -17.17 16.04 -14.03
N LEU A 51 -17.28 16.73 -15.17
CA LEU A 51 -18.12 16.30 -16.29
C LEU A 51 -17.25 15.69 -17.39
N TYR A 52 -17.76 14.64 -18.03
CA TYR A 52 -17.13 14.02 -19.21
C TYR A 52 -18.21 13.70 -20.26
N PRO A 53 -17.85 13.63 -21.56
CA PRO A 53 -18.81 13.37 -22.63
C PRO A 53 -19.40 11.95 -22.53
N ARG A 54 -20.73 11.81 -22.66
CA ARG A 54 -21.41 10.50 -22.64
C ARG A 54 -21.13 9.64 -23.86
N GLU A 55 -20.77 10.29 -24.98
CA GLU A 55 -20.58 9.66 -26.29
C GLU A 55 -19.21 8.99 -26.42
N MET A 56 -18.25 9.34 -25.56
CA MET A 56 -16.90 8.75 -25.57
C MET A 56 -16.72 7.79 -24.40
N PRO A 57 -16.29 6.55 -24.65
CA PRO A 57 -15.93 5.64 -23.57
C PRO A 57 -14.72 6.19 -22.82
N LEU A 58 -14.78 6.18 -21.49
CA LEU A 58 -13.65 6.52 -20.64
C LEU A 58 -12.59 5.41 -20.74
N THR A 59 -11.32 5.79 -20.82
CA THR A 59 -10.24 4.83 -20.59
C THR A 59 -10.28 4.35 -19.14
N GLU A 60 -9.85 3.12 -18.87
CA GLU A 60 -9.77 2.56 -17.51
C GLU A 60 -9.00 3.50 -16.56
N THR A 61 -7.90 4.06 -17.05
CA THR A 61 -7.10 5.07 -16.34
C THR A 61 -7.87 6.37 -16.05
N ALA A 62 -8.70 6.85 -16.97
CA ALA A 62 -9.48 8.06 -16.76
C ALA A 62 -10.61 7.82 -15.75
N TYR A 63 -11.26 6.66 -15.83
CA TYR A 63 -12.27 6.23 -14.88
C TYR A 63 -11.70 6.13 -13.46
N ASP A 64 -10.57 5.44 -13.29
CA ASP A 64 -9.92 5.28 -11.98
C ASP A 64 -9.49 6.60 -11.36
N ARG A 65 -8.98 7.56 -12.16
CA ARG A 65 -8.67 8.91 -11.69
C ARG A 65 -9.92 9.63 -11.18
N LEU A 66 -11.01 9.62 -11.95
CA LEU A 66 -12.27 10.28 -11.60
C LEU A 66 -12.93 9.62 -10.36
N ALA A 67 -12.86 8.30 -10.25
CA ALA A 67 -13.33 7.58 -9.07
C ALA A 67 -12.48 7.91 -7.82
N THR A 68 -11.16 7.94 -7.97
CA THR A 68 -10.22 8.26 -6.89
C THR A 68 -10.48 9.66 -6.33
N ILE A 69 -10.64 10.66 -7.19
CA ILE A 69 -10.89 12.04 -6.73
C ILE A 69 -12.27 12.18 -6.07
N ALA A 70 -13.26 11.39 -6.50
CA ALA A 70 -14.61 11.38 -5.94
C ALA A 70 -14.71 10.64 -4.60
N GLN A 71 -13.84 9.66 -4.33
CA GLN A 71 -13.80 8.93 -3.05
C GLN A 71 -13.02 9.71 -1.98
N ASN A 72 -11.96 10.42 -2.38
CA ASN A 72 -11.05 11.13 -1.48
C ASN A 72 -11.54 12.55 -1.15
N ASN A 73 -12.74 12.67 -0.58
CA ASN A 73 -13.44 13.95 -0.31
C ASN A 73 -13.04 14.63 1.01
N GLU A 74 -12.16 14.03 1.80
CA GLU A 74 -11.80 14.55 3.13
C GLU A 74 -10.63 15.54 3.08
N LEU A 75 -10.66 16.51 4.00
CA LEU A 75 -9.53 17.40 4.27
C LEU A 75 -8.33 16.55 4.71
N GLY A 76 -7.22 16.63 3.97
CA GLY A 76 -6.03 15.80 4.20
C GLY A 76 -5.83 14.65 3.20
N ALA A 77 -6.78 14.42 2.29
CA ALA A 77 -6.67 13.37 1.28
C ALA A 77 -5.60 13.62 0.19
N GLY A 78 -4.87 14.74 0.25
CA GLY A 78 -3.81 15.08 -0.70
C GLY A 78 -2.70 14.04 -0.77
N MET A 79 -2.37 13.39 0.35
CA MET A 79 -1.38 12.30 0.40
C MET A 79 -1.90 11.04 -0.33
N ALA A 80 -3.15 10.65 -0.07
CA ALA A 80 -3.78 9.49 -0.72
C ALA A 80 -3.93 9.71 -2.24
N VAL A 81 -4.29 10.93 -2.65
CA VAL A 81 -4.40 11.31 -4.06
C VAL A 81 -3.03 11.33 -4.74
N ALA A 82 -1.98 11.81 -4.05
CA ALA A 82 -0.62 11.81 -4.59
C ALA A 82 -0.05 10.39 -4.76
N LEU A 83 -0.28 9.50 -3.78
CA LEU A 83 0.11 8.08 -3.88
C LEU A 83 -0.59 7.39 -5.04
N LYS A 84 -1.89 7.65 -5.24
CA LYS A 84 -2.65 7.08 -6.35
C LYS A 84 -2.27 7.68 -7.70
N ASP A 85 -1.92 8.97 -7.76
CA ASP A 85 -1.40 9.62 -8.99
C ASP A 85 -0.05 9.01 -9.38
N LEU A 86 0.81 8.68 -8.41
CA LEU A 86 2.08 8.00 -8.64
C LEU A 86 1.89 6.57 -9.18
N GLU A 87 0.91 5.85 -8.64
CA GLU A 87 0.51 4.50 -9.09
C GLU A 87 -0.04 4.55 -10.53
N ILE A 88 -0.96 5.48 -10.81
CA ILE A 88 -1.62 5.64 -12.12
C ILE A 88 -0.65 6.16 -13.20
N ARG A 89 0.28 7.06 -12.87
CA ARG A 89 1.31 7.56 -13.82
C ARG A 89 2.39 6.52 -14.14
N GLY A 90 2.40 5.39 -13.44
CA GLY A 90 3.32 4.32 -13.72
C GLY A 90 4.73 4.62 -13.25
N ALA A 91 4.93 4.93 -11.96
CA ALA A 91 6.23 4.69 -11.33
C ALA A 91 6.68 3.21 -11.44
N GLY A 92 5.82 2.30 -11.92
CA GLY A 92 6.17 0.96 -12.38
C GLY A 92 6.62 0.83 -13.85
N ASN A 93 6.74 1.92 -14.61
CA ASN A 93 6.94 1.88 -16.07
C ASN A 93 8.38 2.15 -16.54
N VAL A 94 9.38 1.89 -15.69
CA VAL A 94 10.80 1.89 -16.12
C VAL A 94 11.18 0.58 -16.83
N LEU A 95 10.35 -0.48 -16.75
CA LEU A 95 10.73 -1.81 -17.27
C LEU A 95 9.75 -2.48 -18.23
N GLY A 96 8.61 -1.86 -18.54
CA GLY A 96 7.75 -2.30 -19.64
C GLY A 96 7.08 -3.67 -19.47
N VAL A 97 6.03 -3.82 -20.27
CA VAL A 97 5.21 -5.01 -20.53
C VAL A 97 4.16 -5.34 -19.45
N GLU A 98 2.95 -4.90 -19.80
CA GLU A 98 1.64 -5.52 -19.58
C GLU A 98 1.66 -6.84 -18.78
N GLN A 99 0.92 -6.86 -17.67
CA GLN A 99 0.63 -8.00 -16.78
C GLN A 99 1.56 -8.24 -15.58
N SER A 100 1.53 -7.36 -14.57
CA SER A 100 1.95 -7.79 -13.23
C SER A 100 1.47 -6.90 -12.08
N GLY A 101 0.18 -6.93 -11.75
CA GLY A 101 -0.38 -6.24 -10.57
C GLY A 101 0.12 -6.75 -9.21
N HIS A 102 1.02 -7.75 -9.16
CA HIS A 102 1.59 -8.29 -7.92
C HIS A 102 3.12 -8.30 -7.88
N VAL A 103 3.81 -8.16 -9.02
CA VAL A 103 5.29 -8.29 -9.10
C VAL A 103 5.98 -6.93 -8.89
N ALA A 104 5.34 -5.81 -9.25
CA ALA A 104 5.92 -4.47 -9.14
C ALA A 104 6.13 -4.00 -7.69
N GLY A 105 5.29 -4.44 -6.74
CA GLY A 105 5.43 -4.08 -5.32
C GLY A 105 6.68 -4.68 -4.67
N VAL A 106 7.06 -5.89 -5.07
CA VAL A 106 8.21 -6.62 -4.50
C VAL A 106 9.53 -5.91 -4.81
N GLY A 107 9.66 -5.30 -5.99
CA GLY A 107 10.88 -4.61 -6.42
C GLY A 107 11.14 -3.29 -5.69
N PHE A 108 10.10 -2.52 -5.39
CA PHE A 108 10.25 -1.26 -4.64
C PHE A 108 10.54 -1.51 -3.16
N ASP A 109 9.84 -2.46 -2.52
CA ASP A 109 10.16 -2.85 -1.14
C ASP A 109 11.58 -3.39 -1.02
N LEU A 110 12.03 -4.20 -1.98
CA LEU A 110 13.42 -4.66 -2.04
C LEU A 110 14.40 -3.50 -2.24
N TYR A 111 14.09 -2.54 -3.10
CA TYR A 111 14.92 -1.35 -3.31
C TYR A 111 15.05 -0.50 -2.04
N VAL A 112 13.93 -0.21 -1.35
CA VAL A 112 13.94 0.53 -0.08
C VAL A 112 14.73 -0.23 0.98
N ARG A 113 14.60 -1.57 1.03
CA ARG A 113 15.38 -2.41 1.93
C ARG A 113 16.88 -2.34 1.63
N LEU A 114 17.29 -2.49 0.36
CA LEU A 114 18.70 -2.41 -0.07
C LEU A 114 19.31 -1.02 0.18
N VAL A 115 18.54 0.05 -0.03
CA VAL A 115 18.98 1.41 0.31
C VAL A 115 19.11 1.58 1.82
N GLY A 116 18.19 1.02 2.60
CA GLY A 116 18.26 1.00 4.07
C GLY A 116 19.52 0.29 4.57
N GLU A 117 19.77 -0.93 4.07
CA GLU A 117 20.97 -1.72 4.37
C GLU A 117 22.25 -0.96 4.00
N ALA A 118 22.28 -0.31 2.83
CA ALA A 118 23.42 0.50 2.39
C ALA A 118 23.66 1.72 3.29
N VAL A 119 22.61 2.41 3.75
CA VAL A 119 22.72 3.57 4.65
C VAL A 119 23.17 3.13 6.05
N GLU A 120 22.66 2.01 6.56
CA GLU A 120 23.12 1.47 7.85
C GLU A 120 24.57 1.01 7.77
N ALA A 121 24.98 0.35 6.69
CA ALA A 121 26.38 -0.01 6.45
C ALA A 121 27.29 1.23 6.39
N TYR A 122 26.84 2.31 5.74
CA TYR A 122 27.59 3.56 5.64
C TYR A 122 27.72 4.29 6.99
N ARG A 123 26.64 4.28 7.80
CA ARG A 123 26.66 4.83 9.17
C ARG A 123 27.56 4.01 10.10
N ALA A 124 27.49 2.68 10.03
CA ALA A 124 28.35 1.78 10.81
C ALA A 124 29.84 1.97 10.47
N ALA A 125 30.15 2.17 9.18
CA ALA A 125 31.50 2.49 8.71
C ALA A 125 31.99 3.88 9.19
N ALA A 126 31.10 4.87 9.27
CA ALA A 126 31.42 6.21 9.78
C ALA A 126 31.66 6.24 11.30
N ASP A 127 30.97 5.39 12.07
CA ASP A 127 31.12 5.24 13.53
C ASP A 127 32.25 4.27 13.95
N GLY A 128 33.03 3.74 13.00
CA GLY A 128 34.18 2.87 13.28
C GLY A 128 33.81 1.48 13.82
N LYS A 129 32.56 1.04 13.65
CA LYS A 129 32.11 -0.31 14.03
C LYS A 129 32.28 -1.25 12.84
N THR A 130 32.82 -2.43 13.10
CA THR A 130 32.94 -3.49 12.08
C THR A 130 31.58 -3.81 11.50
N VAL A 131 31.46 -3.62 10.18
CA VAL A 131 30.30 -4.02 9.37
C VAL A 131 30.19 -5.54 9.46
N THR A 132 29.39 -6.01 10.41
CA THR A 132 28.74 -7.30 10.26
C THR A 132 27.59 -7.00 9.31
N THR A 133 27.77 -7.28 8.02
CA THR A 133 26.65 -7.45 7.10
C THR A 133 25.63 -8.29 7.85
N PRO A 134 24.39 -7.81 8.08
CA PRO A 134 23.34 -8.68 8.58
C PRO A 134 23.32 -9.87 7.63
N GLU A 135 23.64 -11.07 8.11
CA GLU A 135 23.46 -12.27 7.30
C GLU A 135 22.04 -12.18 6.73
N GLU A 136 21.90 -12.25 5.41
CA GLU A 136 20.59 -12.37 4.78
C GLU A 136 19.80 -13.39 5.61
N PRO A 137 18.57 -13.07 6.06
CA PRO A 137 17.82 -13.98 6.90
C PRO A 137 17.66 -15.27 6.13
N LYS A 138 18.47 -16.28 6.48
CA LYS A 138 18.51 -17.57 5.78
C LYS A 138 17.08 -18.08 5.77
N ASP A 139 16.53 -18.28 4.57
CA ASP A 139 15.18 -18.77 4.42
C ASP A 139 15.13 -20.15 5.07
N VAL A 140 14.39 -20.26 6.18
CA VAL A 140 14.18 -21.52 6.89
C VAL A 140 13.02 -22.22 6.23
N ARG A 141 13.30 -23.36 5.58
CA ARG A 141 12.29 -24.23 5.01
C ARG A 141 11.78 -25.20 6.08
N ILE A 142 10.46 -25.25 6.26
CA ILE A 142 9.78 -26.19 7.15
C ILE A 142 8.79 -26.99 6.30
N ASP A 143 9.04 -28.29 6.16
CA ASP A 143 8.22 -29.22 5.39
C ASP A 143 7.75 -30.35 6.31
N LEU A 144 6.63 -30.09 7.01
CA LEU A 144 6.05 -31.02 7.98
C LEU A 144 4.65 -31.42 7.51
N PRO A 145 4.21 -32.67 7.74
CA PRO A 145 2.86 -33.15 7.39
C PRO A 145 1.81 -32.61 8.38
N VAL A 146 1.77 -31.29 8.55
CA VAL A 146 0.85 -30.57 9.43
C VAL A 146 -0.06 -29.68 8.61
N ASP A 147 -1.35 -29.73 8.90
CA ASP A 147 -2.33 -28.88 8.25
C ASP A 147 -2.29 -27.45 8.84
N ALA A 148 -1.37 -26.64 8.32
CA ALA A 148 -1.05 -25.29 8.80
C ALA A 148 -1.48 -24.23 7.77
N HIS A 149 -2.70 -23.71 7.92
CA HIS A 149 -3.23 -22.67 7.04
C HIS A 149 -4.27 -21.78 7.76
N LEU A 150 -4.61 -20.64 7.15
CA LEU A 150 -5.74 -19.82 7.56
C LEU A 150 -6.97 -20.27 6.79
N PRO A 151 -7.98 -20.89 7.42
CA PRO A 151 -9.13 -21.41 6.70
C PRO A 151 -9.99 -20.27 6.13
N PRO A 152 -10.62 -20.46 4.95
CA PRO A 152 -11.52 -19.47 4.36
C PRO A 152 -12.70 -19.11 5.26
N ASP A 153 -13.16 -20.05 6.09
CA ASP A 153 -14.25 -19.86 7.04
C ASP A 153 -13.89 -18.92 8.19
N TYR A 154 -12.60 -18.73 8.47
CA TYR A 154 -12.12 -17.81 9.51
C TYR A 154 -11.83 -16.42 8.95
N ILE A 155 -11.19 -16.34 7.77
CA ILE A 155 -10.99 -15.09 7.04
C ILE A 155 -11.48 -15.27 5.61
N ALA A 156 -12.68 -14.78 5.34
CA ALA A 156 -13.33 -14.91 4.03
C ALA A 156 -12.62 -14.11 2.94
N SER A 157 -12.05 -12.94 3.26
CA SER A 157 -11.36 -12.09 2.29
C SER A 157 -9.94 -12.57 2.02
N ASP A 158 -9.66 -12.92 0.76
CA ASP A 158 -8.33 -13.32 0.29
C ASP A 158 -7.26 -12.26 0.55
N ARG A 159 -7.62 -10.97 0.39
CA ARG A 159 -6.72 -9.85 0.66
C ARG A 159 -6.30 -9.81 2.13
N LEU A 160 -7.25 -9.93 3.05
CA LEU A 160 -6.97 -9.92 4.49
C LEU A 160 -6.21 -11.17 4.94
N ARG A 161 -6.48 -12.31 4.30
CA ARG A 161 -5.76 -13.56 4.57
C ARG A 161 -4.30 -13.47 4.13
N LEU A 162 -4.03 -12.92 2.94
CA LEU A 162 -2.67 -12.64 2.48
C LEU A 162 -1.93 -11.64 3.39
N GLU A 163 -2.62 -10.60 3.85
CA GLU A 163 -2.06 -9.64 4.81
C GLU A 163 -1.67 -10.33 6.13
N ALA A 164 -2.53 -11.18 6.68
CA ALA A 164 -2.24 -11.97 7.87
C ALA A 164 -1.03 -12.90 7.68
N TYR A 165 -0.93 -13.59 6.53
CA TYR A 165 0.24 -14.40 6.19
C TYR A 165 1.52 -13.57 6.15
N ARG A 166 1.50 -12.40 5.50
CA ARG A 166 2.67 -11.50 5.43
C ARG A 166 3.11 -11.04 6.80
N ARG A 167 2.17 -10.64 7.67
CA ARG A 167 2.50 -10.19 9.03
C ARG A 167 3.09 -11.30 9.89
N LEU A 168 2.53 -12.52 9.80
CA LEU A 168 3.08 -13.67 10.50
C LEU A 168 4.49 -14.05 9.97
N ALA A 169 4.71 -13.94 8.65
CA ALA A 169 6.01 -14.19 8.04
C ALA A 169 7.05 -13.09 8.32
N ALA A 170 6.62 -11.86 8.59
CA ALA A 170 7.50 -10.74 8.91
C ALA A 170 7.84 -10.65 10.40
N ALA A 171 7.11 -11.35 11.27
CA ALA A 171 7.38 -11.39 12.71
C ALA A 171 8.81 -11.91 12.97
N ALA A 172 9.55 -11.18 13.80
CA ALA A 172 10.95 -11.46 14.12
C ALA A 172 11.15 -12.06 15.53
N ASP A 173 10.14 -11.93 16.41
CA ASP A 173 10.16 -12.41 17.79
C ASP A 173 8.80 -12.99 18.21
N ASP A 174 8.77 -13.66 19.37
CA ASP A 174 7.53 -14.24 19.89
C ASP A 174 6.50 -13.15 20.27
N ALA A 175 6.97 -11.97 20.68
CA ALA A 175 6.11 -10.83 21.01
C ALA A 175 5.32 -10.34 19.79
N ALA A 176 5.96 -10.20 18.62
CA ALA A 176 5.31 -9.84 17.37
C ALA A 176 4.33 -10.92 16.91
N VAL A 177 4.67 -12.20 17.07
CA VAL A 177 3.74 -13.30 16.80
C VAL A 177 2.51 -13.19 17.71
N ASN A 178 2.69 -12.91 19.00
CA ASN A 178 1.59 -12.72 19.95
C ASN A 178 0.71 -11.52 19.60
N ALA A 179 1.30 -10.40 19.19
CA ALA A 179 0.54 -9.24 18.73
C ALA A 179 -0.33 -9.56 17.50
N VAL A 180 0.18 -10.36 16.55
CA VAL A 180 -0.60 -10.83 15.39
C VAL A 180 -1.74 -11.75 15.84
N ILE A 181 -1.49 -12.64 16.81
CA ILE A 181 -2.54 -13.52 17.36
C ILE A 181 -3.63 -12.71 18.05
N GLU A 182 -3.27 -11.73 18.87
CA GLU A 182 -4.22 -10.86 19.56
C GLU A 182 -5.11 -10.12 18.56
N GLU A 183 -4.52 -9.51 17.53
CA GLU A 183 -5.28 -8.84 16.48
C GLU A 183 -6.19 -9.80 15.71
N LEU A 184 -5.70 -10.98 15.34
CA LEU A 184 -6.50 -11.99 14.67
C LEU A 184 -7.66 -12.46 15.55
N THR A 185 -7.44 -12.55 16.86
CA THR A 185 -8.45 -13.00 17.82
C THR A 185 -9.51 -11.94 18.07
N ASP A 186 -9.09 -10.68 18.18
CA ASP A 186 -9.98 -9.53 18.35
C ASP A 186 -10.89 -9.33 17.13
N ARG A 187 -10.34 -9.48 15.91
CA ARG A 187 -11.07 -9.23 14.67
C ARG A 187 -11.94 -10.40 14.20
N TYR A 188 -11.50 -11.64 14.41
CA TYR A 188 -12.12 -12.82 13.80
C TYR A 188 -12.56 -13.89 14.81
N GLY A 189 -12.33 -13.67 16.10
CA GLY A 189 -12.68 -14.62 17.17
C GLY A 189 -11.59 -15.67 17.42
N PRO A 190 -11.90 -16.78 18.09
CA PRO A 190 -10.88 -17.75 18.50
C PRO A 190 -10.21 -18.45 17.32
N LEU A 191 -8.87 -18.61 17.38
CA LEU A 191 -8.09 -19.28 16.33
C LEU A 191 -8.52 -20.75 16.12
N PRO A 192 -8.91 -21.14 14.89
CA PRO A 192 -9.15 -22.53 14.51
C PRO A 192 -7.89 -23.40 14.63
N GLU A 193 -8.06 -24.73 14.65
CA GLU A 193 -6.93 -25.67 14.69
C GLU A 193 -5.88 -25.43 13.61
N PRO A 194 -6.23 -25.28 12.31
CA PRO A 194 -5.24 -25.05 11.27
C PRO A 194 -4.45 -23.75 11.46
N ALA A 195 -5.11 -22.70 11.96
CA ALA A 195 -4.48 -21.41 12.25
C ALA A 195 -3.52 -21.50 13.45
N ARG A 196 -3.89 -22.27 14.50
CA ARG A 196 -3.00 -22.56 15.63
C ARG A 196 -1.75 -23.33 15.19
N ARG A 197 -1.90 -24.29 14.27
CA ARG A 197 -0.75 -25.03 13.69
C ARG A 197 0.15 -24.09 12.88
N LEU A 198 -0.43 -23.18 12.10
CA LEU A 198 0.33 -22.16 11.36
C LEU A 198 1.17 -21.26 12.28
N VAL A 199 0.59 -20.80 13.38
CA VAL A 199 1.31 -20.04 14.42
C VAL A 199 2.45 -20.86 15.02
N ALA A 200 2.21 -22.15 15.32
CA ALA A 200 3.25 -23.03 15.84
C ALA A 200 4.42 -23.21 14.85
N VAL A 201 4.13 -23.34 13.55
CA VAL A 201 5.15 -23.39 12.49
C VAL A 201 5.92 -22.07 12.40
N ALA A 202 5.25 -20.92 12.53
CA ALA A 202 5.92 -19.62 12.55
C ALA A 202 6.89 -19.49 13.74
N ARG A 203 6.47 -19.92 14.95
CA ARG A 203 7.34 -19.96 16.13
C ARG A 203 8.51 -20.93 15.97
N LEU A 204 8.27 -22.10 15.39
CA LEU A 204 9.32 -23.05 15.06
C LEU A 204 10.35 -22.42 14.11
N ARG A 205 9.89 -21.66 13.11
CA ARG A 205 10.77 -20.93 12.18
C ARG A 205 11.67 -19.92 12.90
N LEU A 206 11.14 -19.19 13.89
CA LEU A 206 11.93 -18.27 14.70
C LEU A 206 13.00 -19.01 15.51
N LEU A 207 12.64 -20.14 16.11
CA LEU A 207 13.58 -20.98 16.85
C LEU A 207 14.69 -21.51 15.94
N CYS A 208 14.34 -22.05 14.76
CA CYS A 208 15.30 -22.52 13.78
C CYS A 208 16.28 -21.42 13.36
N ARG A 209 15.79 -20.20 13.11
CA ARG A 209 16.65 -19.04 12.80
C ARG A 209 17.64 -18.74 13.93
N GLN A 210 17.18 -18.77 15.17
CA GLN A 210 18.04 -18.51 16.34
C GLN A 210 19.20 -19.52 16.46
N TYR A 211 18.96 -20.78 16.07
CA TYR A 211 19.94 -21.85 16.10
C TYR A 211 20.66 -22.08 14.76
N GLY A 212 20.41 -21.25 13.75
CA GLY A 212 21.02 -21.37 12.42
C GLY A 212 20.56 -22.60 11.61
N VAL A 213 19.42 -23.20 11.97
CA VAL A 213 18.82 -24.33 11.25
C VAL A 213 18.07 -23.81 10.02
N THR A 214 18.43 -24.28 8.84
CA THR A 214 17.89 -23.80 7.56
C THR A 214 16.84 -24.72 6.94
N ASP A 215 16.83 -26.01 7.30
CA ASP A 215 15.90 -26.99 6.75
C ASP A 215 15.39 -27.93 7.85
N VAL A 216 14.07 -28.09 7.93
CA VAL A 216 13.37 -29.01 8.82
C VAL A 216 12.35 -29.78 7.99
N ALA A 217 12.59 -31.07 7.78
CA ALA A 217 11.71 -31.98 7.07
C ALA A 217 11.44 -33.24 7.91
N ALA A 218 10.27 -33.85 7.75
CA ALA A 218 9.88 -35.11 8.40
C ALA A 218 9.70 -36.25 7.39
#